data_AF-A0A519SSF8-F1
#
_entry.id   AF-A0A519SSF8-F1
#
_cell.length_a   1.000
_cell.length_b   1.000
_cell.length_c   1.000
_cell.angle_alpha   90.00
_cell.angle_beta   90.00
_cell.angle_gamma   90.00
#
_symmetry.space_group_name_H-M   'P 1'
#
loop_
_entity.id
_entity.type
_entity.pdbx_description
1 polymer ?
#
loop_
_entity_poly.entity_id
_entity_poly.type
_entity_poly.pdbx_seq_one_letter_code
_entity_poly.pdbx_strand_id
1 'polypeptide(L)'
;AILREKIPSERISQRDTQSYFGVLFDNNNRKPICRFHFNTSKKYIELFHNGKDAGEKKPLNSLDEIYGYREELHQTLTNYN
;
A
#
# COMPACT_ATOMS: atom_id res chain seq x y z
N ALA A 1 -2.58 5.54 11.02
CA ALA A 1 -2.52 7.01 10.98
C ALA A 1 -2.80 7.51 9.56
N ILE A 2 -1.91 7.25 8.60
CA ILE A 2 -1.99 7.77 7.21
C ILE A 2 -3.36 7.53 6.55
N LEU A 3 -3.68 6.30 6.14
CA LEU A 3 -4.92 6.01 5.39
C LEU A 3 -6.21 6.39 6.15
N ARG A 4 -6.15 6.36 7.49
CA ARG A 4 -7.25 6.74 8.38
C ARG A 4 -7.65 8.22 8.29
N GLU A 5 -6.79 9.07 7.74
CA GLU A 5 -7.09 10.47 7.44
C GLU A 5 -8.16 10.61 6.32
N LYS A 6 -8.32 9.58 5.47
CA LYS A 6 -9.26 9.61 4.33
C LYS A 6 -10.38 8.58 4.44
N ILE A 7 -10.13 7.44 5.10
CA ILE A 7 -11.09 6.33 5.17
C ILE A 7 -11.14 5.69 6.56
N PRO A 8 -12.28 5.11 6.97
CA PRO A 8 -12.39 4.35 8.21
C PRO A 8 -11.52 3.07 8.17
N SER A 9 -11.07 2.56 9.33
CA SER A 9 -10.15 1.40 9.41
C SER A 9 -10.74 0.13 8.87
N GLU A 10 -12.06 0.01 8.97
CA GLU A 10 -12.85 -1.16 8.59
C GLU A 10 -12.76 -1.42 7.08
N ARG A 11 -12.44 -0.38 6.29
CA ARG A 11 -12.22 -0.43 4.85
C ARG A 11 -10.78 -0.77 4.47
N ILE A 12 -9.88 -0.92 5.44
CA ILE A 12 -8.49 -1.29 5.23
C ILE A 12 -8.34 -2.75 5.65
N SER A 13 -8.01 -3.61 4.71
CA SER A 13 -7.85 -5.04 4.97
C SER A 13 -6.45 -5.50 4.60
N GLN A 14 -5.86 -6.34 5.42
CA GLN A 14 -4.59 -6.99 5.13
C GLN A 14 -4.78 -8.31 4.41
N ARG A 15 -3.83 -8.66 3.54
CA ARG A 15 -3.72 -9.97 2.92
C ARG A 15 -2.26 -10.40 2.89
N ASP A 16 -1.92 -11.38 3.71
CA ASP A 16 -0.58 -11.94 3.71
C ASP A 16 -0.44 -12.98 2.60
N THR A 17 0.66 -12.92 1.87
CA THR A 17 0.98 -13.84 0.78
C THR A 17 2.45 -14.24 0.90
N GLN A 18 2.84 -15.33 0.23
CA GLN A 18 4.23 -15.80 0.28
C GLN A 18 5.24 -14.73 -0.14
N SER A 19 4.88 -13.88 -1.12
CA SER A 19 5.81 -12.91 -1.71
C SER A 19 5.73 -11.52 -1.09
N TYR A 20 4.61 -11.15 -0.47
CA TYR A 20 4.39 -9.82 0.09
C TYR A 20 3.21 -9.78 1.06
N PHE A 21 3.20 -8.76 1.91
CA PHE A 21 2.04 -8.37 2.70
C PHE A 21 1.24 -7.29 1.97
N GLY A 22 0.01 -7.59 1.56
CA GLY A 22 -0.87 -6.68 0.84
C GLY A 22 -1.77 -5.88 1.76
N VAL A 23 -1.94 -4.59 1.45
CA VAL A 23 -2.95 -3.71 2.06
C VAL A 23 -3.99 -3.40 1.00
N LEU A 24 -5.25 -3.74 1.26
CA LEU A 24 -6.36 -3.68 0.32
C LEU A 24 -7.42 -2.71 0.81
N PHE A 25 -8.10 -2.09 -0.15
CA PHE A 25 -9.29 -1.31 0.10
C PHE A 25 -10.54 -2.19 -0.02
N ASP A 26 -11.43 -2.12 0.96
CA ASP A 26 -12.68 -2.90 1.06
C ASP A 26 -12.51 -4.40 0.89
N ASN A 27 -11.40 -4.97 1.41
CA ASN A 27 -11.08 -6.38 1.28
C ASN A 27 -11.12 -6.91 -0.18
N ASN A 28 -10.81 -6.06 -1.16
CA ASN A 28 -10.91 -6.38 -2.57
C ASN A 28 -9.54 -6.46 -3.22
N ASN A 29 -9.19 -7.63 -3.76
CA ASN A 29 -7.91 -7.84 -4.47
C ASN A 29 -7.72 -6.96 -5.72
N ARG A 30 -8.81 -6.41 -6.27
CA ARG A 30 -8.77 -5.47 -7.40
C ARG A 30 -8.55 -4.02 -6.97
N LYS A 31 -8.49 -3.76 -5.65
CA LYS A 31 -8.25 -2.43 -5.07
C LYS A 31 -7.04 -2.44 -4.11
N PRO A 32 -5.82 -2.77 -4.59
CA PRO A 32 -4.63 -2.77 -3.75
C PRO A 32 -4.16 -1.35 -3.39
N ILE A 33 -4.08 -1.04 -2.10
CA ILE A 33 -3.55 0.26 -1.63
C ILE A 33 -2.02 0.27 -1.74
N CYS A 34 -1.37 -0.73 -1.17
CA CYS A 34 0.08 -0.93 -1.29
C CYS A 34 0.45 -2.38 -0.98
N ARG A 35 1.70 -2.75 -1.26
CA ARG A 35 2.28 -4.04 -0.82
C ARG A 35 3.63 -3.82 -0.15
N PHE A 36 3.87 -4.55 0.92
CA PHE A 36 5.14 -4.58 1.61
C PHE A 36 5.91 -5.86 1.24
N HIS A 37 7.07 -5.69 0.64
CA HIS A 37 7.99 -6.78 0.29
C HIS A 37 9.09 -6.84 1.34
N PHE A 38 8.77 -7.40 2.51
CA PHE A 38 9.69 -7.47 3.66
C PHE A 38 10.40 -8.82 3.80
N ASN A 39 10.09 -9.78 2.93
CA ASN A 39 10.60 -11.15 3.00
C ASN A 39 12.04 -11.31 2.45
N THR A 40 12.70 -10.21 2.09
CA THR A 40 14.07 -10.22 1.54
C THR A 40 14.96 -9.23 2.30
N SER A 41 16.29 -9.32 2.11
CA SER A 41 17.25 -8.43 2.77
C SER A 41 17.02 -6.95 2.46
N LYS A 42 16.53 -6.64 1.24
CA LYS A 42 16.09 -5.30 0.86
C LYS A 42 14.58 -5.21 1.03
N LYS A 43 14.12 -4.24 1.81
CA LYS A 43 12.69 -3.99 1.98
C LYS A 43 12.20 -3.09 0.87
N TYR A 44 10.97 -3.31 0.42
CA TYR A 44 10.31 -2.43 -0.54
C TYR A 44 8.86 -2.18 -0.15
N ILE A 45 8.36 -1.02 -0.55
CA ILE A 45 6.93 -0.73 -0.65
C ILE A 45 6.57 -0.63 -2.13
N GLU A 46 5.49 -1.30 -2.53
CA GLU A 46 4.89 -1.17 -3.86
C GLU A 46 3.64 -0.29 -3.74
N LEU A 47 3.61 0.79 -4.50
CA LEU A 47 2.56 1.82 -4.48
C LEU A 47 1.72 1.77 -5.77
N PHE A 48 0.41 1.99 -5.68
CA PHE A 48 -0.52 1.89 -6.82
C PHE A 48 -1.18 3.23 -7.19
N HIS A 49 -0.49 4.35 -6.92
CA HIS A 49 -1.00 5.69 -7.19
C HIS A 49 -1.28 5.96 -8.67
N ASN A 50 -0.57 5.26 -9.57
CA ASN A 50 -0.79 5.30 -11.03
C ASN A 50 -1.79 4.26 -11.54
N GLY A 51 -2.49 3.56 -10.65
CA GLY A 51 -3.47 2.53 -10.98
C GLY A 51 -3.06 1.13 -10.54
N LYS A 52 -4.05 0.24 -10.39
CA LYS A 52 -3.88 -1.10 -9.79
C LYS A 52 -2.91 -2.02 -10.55
N ASP A 53 -2.70 -1.78 -11.84
CA ASP A 53 -1.82 -2.59 -12.69
C ASP A 53 -0.43 -1.95 -12.88
N ALA A 54 -0.23 -0.74 -12.33
CA ALA A 54 0.99 0.07 -12.45
C ALA A 54 1.69 0.21 -11.09
N GLY A 55 1.94 -0.92 -10.41
CA GLY A 55 2.61 -0.94 -9.11
C GLY A 55 4.07 -0.49 -9.20
N GLU A 56 4.43 0.56 -8.46
CA GLU A 56 5.79 1.09 -8.42
C GLU A 56 6.49 0.63 -7.13
N LYS A 57 7.58 -0.14 -7.25
CA LYS A 57 8.40 -0.58 -6.11
C LYS A 57 9.43 0.47 -5.72
N LYS A 58 9.36 0.95 -4.49
CA LYS A 58 10.34 1.85 -3.88
C LYS A 58 11.12 1.12 -2.78
N PRO A 59 12.46 1.21 -2.75
CA PRO A 59 13.26 0.63 -1.68
C PRO A 59 12.97 1.35 -0.35
N LEU A 60 13.01 0.59 0.74
CA LEU A 60 12.88 1.09 2.10
C LEU A 60 14.14 0.75 2.90
N ASN A 61 14.80 1.76 3.46
CA ASN A 61 15.91 1.58 4.40
C ASN A 61 15.41 1.55 5.85
N SER A 62 14.31 2.27 6.14
CA SER A 62 13.62 2.29 7.44
C SER A 62 12.10 2.20 7.23
N LEU A 63 11.37 1.76 8.26
CA LEU A 63 9.91 1.82 8.27
C LEU A 63 9.39 3.26 8.34
N ASP A 64 10.18 4.20 8.86
CA ASP A 64 9.79 5.61 8.95
C ASP A 64 9.61 6.24 7.55
N GLU A 65 10.35 5.75 6.55
CA GLU A 65 10.24 6.22 5.17
C GLU A 65 8.83 5.97 4.58
N ILE A 66 8.02 5.08 5.16
CA ILE A 66 6.61 4.87 4.75
C ILE A 66 5.79 6.16 4.87
N TYR A 67 6.08 7.02 5.86
CA TYR A 67 5.41 8.31 6.00
C TYR A 67 5.72 9.27 4.85
N GLY A 68 6.85 9.09 4.17
CA GLY A 68 7.21 9.85 2.97
C GLY A 68 6.29 9.59 1.78
N TYR A 69 5.63 8.43 1.74
CA TYR A 69 4.71 8.04 0.66
C TYR A 69 3.23 8.34 0.97
N ARG A 70 2.98 9.26 1.91
CA ARG A 70 1.61 9.65 2.33
C ARG A 70 0.75 10.04 1.13
N GLU A 71 1.26 10.90 0.26
CA GLU A 71 0.50 11.43 -0.87
C GLU A 71 0.16 10.35 -1.89
N GLU A 72 1.10 9.45 -2.21
CA GLU A 72 0.87 8.33 -3.11
C GLU A 72 -0.15 7.33 -2.55
N LEU A 73 -0.11 7.07 -1.25
CA LEU A 73 -1.09 6.22 -0.57
C LEU A 73 -2.50 6.84 -0.63
N HIS A 74 -2.61 8.15 -0.39
CA HIS A 74 -3.87 8.87 -0.51
C HIS A 74 -4.37 8.93 -1.94
N GLN A 75 -3.48 9.19 -2.91
CA GLN A 75 -3.80 9.19 -4.33
C GLN A 75 -4.34 7.83 -4.78
N THR A 76 -3.76 6.73 -4.28
CA THR A 76 -4.25 5.38 -4.59
C THR A 76 -5.71 5.21 -4.18
N LEU A 77 -6.13 5.75 -3.04
CA LEU A 77 -7.53 5.69 -2.60
C LEU A 77 -8.47 6.46 -3.56
N THR A 78 -8.03 7.60 -4.09
CA THR A 78 -8.83 8.39 -5.05
C THR A 78 -9.12 7.64 -6.35
N ASN A 79 -8.26 6.70 -6.73
CA ASN A 79 -8.46 5.84 -7.90
C ASN A 79 -9.62 4.83 -7.72
N TYR A 80 -10.14 4.68 -6.49
CA TYR A 80 -11.18 3.71 -6.15
C TYR A 80 -12.55 4.32 -5.87
N ASN A 81 -12.70 5.62 -6.12
CA ASN A 81 -13.96 6.38 -6.09
C ASN A 81 -15.10 5.61 -6.75
#